data_AF-A0A7Z3CHJ9-F1
#
_entry.id   AF-A0A7Z3CHJ9-F1
#
_cell.length_a   1.000
_cell.length_b   1.000
_cell.length_c   1.000
_cell.angle_alpha   90.00
_cell.angle_beta   90.00
_cell.angle_gamma   90.00
#
_symmetry.space_group_name_H-M   'P 1'
#
loop_
_entity.id
_entity.type
_entity.pdbx_description
1 polymer ?
#
loop_
_entity_poly.entity_id
_entity_poly.type
_entity_poly.pdbx_seq_one_letter_code
_entity_poly.pdbx_strand_id
1 'polypeptide(L)'
;MSDLLEGVTLECGASTWSYISIMMPDDIIKSYPEVRRYHKQRSVIEVRVQLPFYDFKDADGVGRMKYMLDGLSRSVDMMAGIKSLKMSGSDADLLRGVVCQAKHKLGVD
;
A
#
# COMPACT_ATOMS: atom_id res chain seq x y z
N MET A 1 1.49 -1.66 -15.32
CA MET A 1 1.06 -1.16 -14.01
C MET A 1 0.38 0.21 -14.12
N SER A 2 0.88 1.10 -15.00
CA SER A 2 0.27 2.41 -15.34
C SER A 2 -1.22 2.33 -15.71
N ASP A 3 -1.60 1.40 -16.60
CA ASP A 3 -2.95 1.35 -17.19
C ASP A 3 -4.06 0.94 -16.21
N LEU A 4 -3.72 0.34 -15.06
CA LEU A 4 -4.71 -0.12 -14.07
C LEU A 4 -5.30 1.02 -13.23
N LEU A 5 -4.57 2.13 -13.11
CA LEU A 5 -4.98 3.32 -12.34
C LEU A 5 -5.27 4.51 -13.25
N GLU A 6 -5.11 4.35 -14.57
CA GLU A 6 -5.36 5.42 -15.52
C GLU A 6 -6.85 5.78 -15.51
N GLY A 7 -7.17 7.05 -15.23
CA GLY A 7 -8.54 7.54 -15.12
C GLY A 7 -9.22 7.26 -13.77
N VAL A 8 -8.56 6.58 -12.82
CA VAL A 8 -9.09 6.41 -11.46
C VAL A 8 -9.02 7.74 -10.72
N THR A 9 -10.19 8.30 -10.40
CA THR A 9 -10.33 9.50 -9.56
C THR A 9 -10.85 9.08 -8.19
N LEU A 10 -10.15 9.48 -7.14
CA LEU A 10 -10.59 9.28 -5.76
C LEU A 10 -11.15 10.59 -5.23
N GLU A 11 -12.24 10.52 -4.46
CA GLU A 11 -12.87 11.68 -3.84
C GLU A 11 -12.30 11.98 -2.44
N CYS A 12 -11.06 11.54 -2.18
CA CYS A 12 -10.38 11.78 -0.92
C CYS A 12 -9.54 13.07 -0.95
N GLY A 13 -9.11 13.54 0.24
CA GLY A 13 -8.35 14.79 0.34
C GLY A 13 -6.92 14.76 -0.20
N ALA A 14 -6.44 13.61 -0.68
CA ALA A 14 -5.07 13.43 -1.13
C ALA A 14 -4.93 13.43 -2.65
N SER A 15 -3.89 14.10 -3.13
CA SER A 15 -3.44 14.08 -4.52
C SER A 15 -2.28 13.11 -4.76
N THR A 16 -1.63 12.62 -3.68
CA THR A 16 -0.48 11.72 -3.79
C THR A 16 -0.50 10.70 -2.65
N TRP A 17 -0.24 9.45 -3.02
CA TRP A 17 -0.04 8.33 -2.11
C TRP A 17 1.41 7.85 -2.23
N SER A 18 2.19 8.07 -1.17
CA SER A 18 3.56 7.59 -1.04
C SER A 18 3.56 6.29 -0.25
N TYR A 19 3.79 5.18 -0.95
CA TYR A 19 4.01 3.86 -0.34
C TYR A 19 5.50 3.65 -0.12
N ILE A 20 5.91 3.36 1.12
CA ILE A 20 7.29 3.10 1.49
C ILE A 20 7.35 1.72 2.15
N SER A 21 7.99 0.77 1.50
CA SER A 21 8.27 -0.55 2.08
C SER A 21 9.49 -0.46 3.00
N ILE A 22 9.33 -0.93 4.24
CA ILE A 22 10.41 -1.06 5.22
C ILE A 22 10.83 -2.52 5.23
N MET A 23 12.08 -2.79 4.88
CA MET A 23 12.68 -4.12 4.99
C MET A 23 13.71 -4.10 6.10
N MET A 24 13.40 -4.77 7.21
CA MET A 24 14.29 -4.92 8.35
C MET A 24 14.22 -6.37 8.84
N PRO A 25 15.33 -6.94 9.36
CA PRO A 25 15.30 -8.25 9.99
C PRO A 25 14.17 -8.37 11.03
N ASP A 26 13.46 -9.50 11.00
CA ASP A 26 12.22 -9.69 11.77
C ASP A 26 12.45 -9.64 13.29
N ASP A 27 13.68 -9.84 13.75
CA ASP A 27 14.11 -9.71 15.13
C ASP A 27 14.15 -8.24 15.63
N ILE A 28 14.34 -7.27 14.73
CA ILE A 28 14.39 -5.84 15.06
C ILE A 28 13.22 -5.03 14.49
N ILE A 29 12.32 -5.66 13.72
CA ILE A 29 11.21 -5.00 13.04
C ILE A 29 10.26 -4.26 14.02
N LYS A 30 10.15 -4.75 15.26
CA LYS A 30 9.35 -4.11 16.32
C LYS A 30 9.82 -2.69 16.66
N SER A 31 11.09 -2.38 16.41
CA SER A 31 11.67 -1.05 16.62
C SER A 31 11.29 -0.06 15.53
N TYR A 32 10.66 -0.51 14.43
CA TYR A 32 10.29 0.33 13.30
C TYR A 32 8.82 0.13 12.92
N PRO A 33 7.86 0.64 13.71
CA PRO A 33 6.44 0.39 13.48
C PRO A 33 5.96 0.90 12.12
N GLU A 34 4.88 0.31 11.62
CA GLU A 34 4.17 0.85 10.46
C GLU A 34 3.59 2.23 10.79
N VAL A 35 3.67 3.14 9.82
CA VAL A 35 3.26 4.53 9.99
C VAL A 35 2.28 4.92 8.90
N ARG A 36 1.22 5.64 9.27
CA ARG A 36 0.36 6.37 8.34
C ARG A 36 0.32 7.83 8.71
N ARG A 37 0.57 8.71 7.75
CA ARG A 37 0.59 10.15 7.96
C ARG A 37 -0.06 10.87 6.79
N TYR A 38 -0.99 11.77 7.09
CA TYR A 38 -1.59 12.64 6.08
C TYR A 38 -1.12 14.08 6.26
N HIS A 39 -0.41 14.60 5.27
CA HIS A 39 0.09 15.96 5.20
C HIS A 39 -0.93 16.86 4.49
N LYS A 40 -1.96 17.30 5.22
CA LYS A 40 -3.09 18.05 4.67
C LYS A 40 -2.72 19.26 3.80
N GLN A 41 -1.67 20.02 4.16
CA GLN A 41 -1.22 21.19 3.39
C GLN A 41 -0.67 20.82 2.02
N ARG A 42 -0.08 19.63 1.88
CA ARG A 42 0.50 19.14 0.63
C ARG A 42 -0.43 18.16 -0.10
N SER A 43 -1.55 17.79 0.52
CA SER A 43 -2.42 16.70 0.07
C SER A 43 -1.68 15.39 -0.19
N VAL A 44 -0.63 15.11 0.59
CA VAL A 44 0.16 13.88 0.47
C VAL A 44 -0.14 12.94 1.63
N ILE A 45 -0.36 11.66 1.31
CA ILE A 45 -0.35 10.59 2.29
C ILE A 45 0.99 9.87 2.19
N GLU A 46 1.60 9.64 3.34
CA GLU A 46 2.73 8.73 3.48
C GLU A 46 2.29 7.52 4.27
N VAL A 47 2.48 6.33 3.70
CA VAL A 47 2.25 5.06 4.39
C VAL A 47 3.53 4.25 4.33
N ARG A 48 4.04 3.90 5.50
CA ARG A 48 5.21 3.05 5.66
C ARG A 48 4.75 1.69 6.14
N VAL A 49 5.01 0.67 5.34
CA VAL A 49 4.53 -0.70 5.54
C VAL A 49 5.73 -1.62 5.67
N GLN A 50 5.72 -2.50 6.65
CA GLN A 50 6.78 -3.47 6.84
C GLN A 50 6.64 -4.62 5.83
N LEU A 51 7.75 -5.11 5.30
CA LEU A 51 7.79 -6.37 4.55
C LEU A 51 8.55 -7.42 5.37
N PRO A 52 8.12 -8.69 5.36
CA PRO A 52 8.82 -9.77 6.07
C PRO A 52 10.17 -10.00 5.39
N PHE A 53 11.27 -9.66 6.07
CA PHE A 53 12.57 -9.53 5.40
C PHE A 53 13.11 -10.86 4.91
N TYR A 54 13.08 -11.90 5.76
CA TYR A 54 13.62 -13.21 5.43
C TYR A 54 12.82 -13.86 4.29
N ASP A 55 11.50 -13.86 4.40
CA ASP A 55 10.61 -14.40 3.38
C ASP A 55 10.75 -13.65 2.04
N PHE A 56 10.82 -12.31 2.06
CA PHE A 56 11.00 -11.50 0.87
C PHE A 56 12.35 -11.77 0.19
N LYS A 57 13.41 -11.90 1.00
CA LYS A 57 14.77 -12.17 0.51
C LYS A 57 14.83 -13.50 -0.23
N ASP A 58 14.22 -14.54 0.33
CA ASP A 58 14.29 -15.91 -0.18
C ASP A 58 13.27 -16.20 -1.28
N ALA A 59 12.26 -15.33 -1.44
CA ALA A 59 11.30 -15.43 -2.52
C ALA A 59 11.90 -15.19 -3.91
N ASP A 60 11.34 -15.87 -4.91
CA ASP A 60 11.59 -15.61 -6.32
C ASP A 60 10.96 -14.27 -6.77
N GLY A 61 11.14 -13.90 -8.03
CA GLY A 61 10.62 -12.62 -8.54
C GLY A 61 9.10 -12.47 -8.36
N VAL A 62 8.36 -13.57 -8.53
CA VAL A 62 6.90 -13.63 -8.40
C VAL A 62 6.49 -13.48 -6.94
N GLY A 63 7.13 -14.21 -6.02
CA GLY A 63 6.90 -14.11 -4.59
C GLY A 63 7.23 -12.72 -4.03
N ARG A 64 8.32 -12.08 -4.48
CA ARG A 64 8.64 -10.69 -4.09
C ARG A 64 7.55 -9.71 -4.51
N MET A 65 7.02 -9.86 -5.72
CA MET A 65 5.89 -9.05 -6.19
C MET A 65 4.64 -9.27 -5.34
N LYS A 66 4.36 -10.51 -4.92
CA LYS A 66 3.27 -10.84 -4.00
C LYS A 66 3.39 -10.04 -2.70
N TYR A 67 4.54 -10.08 -2.03
CA TYR A 67 4.78 -9.33 -0.79
C TYR A 67 4.62 -7.80 -0.98
N MET A 68 5.10 -7.25 -2.09
CA MET A 68 4.92 -5.82 -2.39
C MET A 68 3.44 -5.46 -2.56
N LEU A 69 2.67 -6.27 -3.28
CA LEU A 69 1.23 -6.03 -3.51
C LEU A 69 0.40 -6.26 -2.24
N ASP A 70 0.78 -7.22 -1.40
CA ASP A 70 0.21 -7.39 -0.05
C ASP A 70 0.44 -6.15 0.81
N GLY A 71 1.69 -5.65 0.81
CA GLY A 71 2.03 -4.41 1.49
C GLY A 71 1.24 -3.21 0.97
N LEU A 72 1.09 -3.10 -0.36
CA LEU A 72 0.31 -2.05 -1.01
C LEU A 72 -1.16 -2.13 -0.59
N SER A 73 -1.75 -3.34 -0.56
CA SER A 73 -3.12 -3.56 -0.07
C SER A 73 -3.29 -3.10 1.37
N ARG A 74 -2.36 -3.47 2.27
CA ARG A 74 -2.41 -3.01 3.68
C ARG A 74 -2.32 -1.51 3.79
N SER A 75 -1.54 -0.83 2.95
CA SER A 75 -1.50 0.64 2.99
C SER A 75 -2.85 1.29 2.62
N VAL A 76 -3.67 0.66 1.78
CA VAL A 76 -5.04 1.13 1.51
C VAL A 76 -5.91 1.03 2.76
N ASP A 77 -5.82 -0.08 3.50
CA ASP A 77 -6.55 -0.25 4.76
C ASP A 77 -6.07 0.77 5.81
N MET A 78 -4.77 1.03 5.86
CA MET A 78 -4.20 2.06 6.73
C MET A 78 -4.73 3.45 6.38
N MET A 79 -4.84 3.79 5.08
CA MET A 79 -5.39 5.05 4.57
C MET A 79 -6.86 5.23 4.97
N ALA A 80 -7.69 4.19 4.80
CA ALA A 80 -9.10 4.22 5.17
C ALA A 80 -9.30 4.54 6.67
N GLY A 81 -8.34 4.18 7.52
CA GLY A 81 -8.34 4.54 8.94
C GLY A 81 -8.04 6.01 9.27
N ILE A 82 -7.65 6.84 8.29
CA ILE A 82 -7.30 8.25 8.50
C ILE A 82 -8.55 9.14 8.38
N LYS A 83 -9.15 9.50 9.51
CA LYS A 83 -10.36 10.36 9.52
C LYS A 83 -10.19 11.69 8.77
N SER A 84 -9.04 12.34 8.88
CA SER A 84 -8.78 13.64 8.24
C SER A 84 -8.58 13.57 6.73
N LEU A 85 -8.33 12.37 6.18
CA LEU A 85 -8.23 12.13 4.75
C LEU A 85 -9.60 12.14 4.06
N LYS A 86 -10.67 11.84 4.80
CA LYS A 86 -12.05 11.72 4.29
C LYS A 86 -12.19 10.71 3.14
N MET A 87 -11.39 9.66 3.16
CA MET A 87 -11.50 8.57 2.20
C MET A 87 -12.82 7.82 2.41
N SER A 88 -13.59 7.67 1.34
CA SER A 88 -14.84 6.91 1.37
C SER A 88 -14.58 5.40 1.37
N GLY A 89 -15.57 4.61 1.78
CA GLY A 89 -15.50 3.15 1.65
C GLY A 89 -15.35 2.71 0.20
N SER A 90 -16.08 3.37 -0.72
CA SER A 90 -15.98 3.12 -2.16
C SER A 90 -14.60 3.42 -2.73
N ASP A 91 -13.94 4.50 -2.31
CA ASP A 91 -12.56 4.79 -2.73
C ASP A 91 -11.58 3.71 -2.24
N ALA A 92 -11.77 3.23 -1.01
CA ALA A 92 -10.98 2.13 -0.45
C ALA A 92 -11.17 0.83 -1.24
N ASP A 93 -12.41 0.50 -1.57
CA ASP A 93 -12.75 -0.71 -2.31
C ASP A 93 -12.25 -0.63 -3.75
N LEU A 94 -12.29 0.55 -4.38
CA LEU A 94 -11.73 0.78 -5.70
C LEU A 94 -10.22 0.53 -5.71
N LEU A 95 -9.48 1.14 -4.78
CA LEU A 95 -8.03 0.93 -4.66
C LEU A 95 -7.68 -0.54 -4.36
N ARG A 96 -8.42 -1.19 -3.45
CA ARG A 96 -8.25 -2.63 -3.17
C ARG A 96 -8.51 -3.47 -4.41
N GLY A 97 -9.58 -3.17 -5.15
CA GLY A 97 -9.90 -3.84 -6.40
C GLY A 97 -8.78 -3.75 -7.43
N VAL A 98 -8.14 -2.58 -7.56
CA VAL A 98 -7.00 -2.41 -8.47
C VAL A 98 -5.79 -3.24 -8.03
N VAL A 99 -5.47 -3.29 -6.73
CA VAL A 99 -4.40 -4.14 -6.22
C VAL A 99 -4.70 -5.62 -6.46
N CYS A 100 -5.95 -6.06 -6.25
CA CYS A 100 -6.38 -7.42 -6.54
C CYS A 100 -6.27 -7.77 -8.04
N GLN A 101 -6.67 -6.85 -8.93
CA GLN A 101 -6.49 -7.05 -10.36
C GLN A 101 -5.00 -7.15 -10.75
N ALA A 102 -4.13 -6.36 -10.12
CA ALA A 102 -2.69 -6.45 -10.33
C ALA A 102 -2.15 -7.82 -9.89
N LYS A 103 -2.58 -8.34 -8.74
CA LYS A 103 -2.22 -9.68 -8.26
C LYS A 103 -2.65 -10.76 -9.24
N HIS A 104 -3.90 -10.72 -9.68
CA HIS A 104 -4.45 -11.69 -10.62
C HIS A 104 -3.71 -11.69 -11.96
N LYS A 105 -3.44 -10.50 -12.53
CA LYS A 105 -2.68 -10.35 -13.78
C LYS A 105 -1.24 -10.89 -13.70
N LEU A 106 -0.66 -10.87 -12.50
CA LEU A 106 0.69 -11.35 -12.24
C LEU A 106 0.73 -12.80 -11.74
N GLY A 107 -0.43 -13.44 -11.54
CA GLY A 107 -0.54 -14.82 -11.06
C GLY A 107 -0.11 -14.99 -9.60
N VAL A 108 -0.32 -13.98 -8.76
CA VAL A 108 0.17 -13.94 -7.36
C VAL A 108 -0.94 -13.84 -6.30
N ASP A 109 -2.11 -14.40 -6.61
CA ASP A 109 -3.26 -14.43 -5.68
C ASP A 109 -2.92 -15.05 -4.30
#